data_AF-A0A2X0QX53-F1
#
_entry.id   AF-A0A2X0QX53-F1
#
_cell.length_a   1.000
_cell.length_b   1.000
_cell.length_c   1.000
_cell.angle_alpha   90.00
_cell.angle_beta   90.00
_cell.angle_gamma   90.00
#
_symmetry.space_group_name_H-M   'P 1'
#
loop_
_entity.id
_entity.type
_entity.pdbx_description
1 polymer ?
#
loop_
_entity_poly.entity_id
_entity_poly.type
_entity_poly.pdbx_seq_one_letter_code
_entity_poly.pdbx_strand_id
1 'polypeptide(L)' 'MEILAAYRRTRESYSAERLRSDLADHGVDALLYRIRKLRENLGLRCKQKRKFKVTTDSGHIGGCAKSAET' A
#
# COMPACT_ATOMS: atom_id res chain seq x y z
N MET A 1 -5.77 -18.81 -13.03
CA MET A 1 -4.47 -18.09 -13.00
C MET A 1 -4.16 -17.68 -11.57
N GLU A 2 -3.16 -18.29 -10.92
CA GLU A 2 -2.85 -18.05 -9.49
C GLU A 2 -2.54 -16.57 -9.20
N ILE A 3 -1.86 -15.86 -10.11
CA ILE A 3 -1.51 -14.45 -9.93
C ILE A 3 -2.74 -13.55 -9.79
N LEU A 4 -3.83 -13.83 -10.53
CA LEU A 4 -5.10 -13.10 -10.38
C LEU A 4 -5.81 -13.46 -9.08
N ALA A 5 -5.73 -14.72 -8.66
CA ALA A 5 -6.30 -15.17 -7.39
C ALA A 5 -5.58 -14.49 -6.21
N ALA A 6 -4.24 -14.51 -6.19
CA ALA A 6 -3.40 -13.81 -5.21
C ALA A 6 -3.68 -12.29 -5.21
N TYR A 7 -3.78 -11.67 -6.39
CA TYR A 7 -4.10 -10.25 -6.51
C TYR A 7 -5.48 -9.89 -5.93
N ARG A 8 -6.48 -10.76 -6.10
CA ARG A 8 -7.83 -10.58 -5.53
C ARG A 8 -7.87 -10.86 -4.03
N ARG A 9 -7.15 -11.88 -3.54
CA ARG A 9 -6.98 -12.17 -2.10
C ARG A 9 -6.37 -10.97 -1.35
N THR A 10 -5.35 -10.36 -1.94
CA THR A 10 -4.61 -9.22 -1.37
C THR A 10 -5.30 -7.86 -1.53
N ARG A 11 -6.56 -7.84 -2.00
CA ARG A 11 -7.37 -6.64 -2.25
C ARG A 11 -6.62 -5.60 -3.07
N GLU A 12 -5.82 -6.06 -4.04
CA GLU A 12 -5.09 -5.19 -4.97
C GLU A 12 -4.09 -4.27 -4.28
N SER A 13 -3.66 -4.59 -3.05
CA SER A 13 -2.79 -3.72 -2.26
C SER A 13 -1.30 -4.01 -2.49
N TYR A 14 -0.97 -5.17 -3.05
CA TYR A 14 0.41 -5.68 -3.06
C TYR A 14 1.22 -5.23 -4.30
N SER A 15 2.46 -4.82 -4.05
CA SER A 15 3.47 -4.59 -5.09
C SER A 15 3.91 -5.92 -5.72
N ALA A 16 4.64 -5.87 -6.84
CA ALA A 16 5.11 -7.08 -7.52
C ALA A 16 6.01 -7.95 -6.61
N GLU A 17 6.78 -7.33 -5.72
CA GLU A 17 7.64 -8.03 -4.77
C GLU A 17 6.84 -8.73 -3.68
N ARG A 18 5.86 -8.04 -3.09
CA ARG A 18 4.98 -8.67 -2.09
C ARG A 18 4.13 -9.79 -2.69
N LEU A 19 3.68 -9.61 -3.93
CA LEU A 19 2.95 -10.63 -4.66
C LEU A 19 3.84 -11.86 -4.96
N ARG A 20 5.15 -11.66 -5.19
CA ARG A 20 6.10 -12.77 -5.33
C ARG A 20 6.21 -13.59 -4.04
N SER A 21 6.31 -12.93 -2.89
CA SER A 21 6.36 -13.62 -1.59
C SER A 21 5.09 -14.43 -1.34
N ASP A 22 3.92 -13.81 -1.54
CA ASP A 22 2.61 -14.47 -1.39
C ASP A 22 2.48 -15.69 -2.31
N LEU A 23 2.95 -15.59 -3.55
CA LEU A 23 2.97 -16.72 -4.48
C LEU A 23 3.93 -17.82 -4.03
N ALA A 24 5.10 -17.47 -3.48
CA ALA A 24 6.05 -18.45 -2.96
C ALA A 24 5.49 -19.19 -1.72
N ASP A 25 4.79 -18.49 -0.82
CA ASP A 25 4.06 -19.10 0.30
C ASP A 25 2.96 -20.07 -0.18
N HIS A 26 2.41 -19.83 -1.37
CA HIS A 26 1.46 -20.71 -2.05
C HIS A 26 2.10 -21.76 -2.96
N GLY A 27 3.43 -21.90 -2.96
CA GLY A 27 4.16 -22.90 -3.74
C GLY A 27 4.32 -22.56 -5.23
N VAL A 28 4.08 -21.31 -5.62
CA VAL A 28 4.24 -20.81 -6.99
C VAL A 28 5.48 -19.94 -7.09
N ASP A 29 6.58 -20.54 -7.55
CA ASP A 29 7.80 -19.82 -7.87
C ASP A 29 7.67 -19.05 -9.18
N ALA A 30 7.67 -17.72 -9.07
CA ALA A 30 7.64 -16.83 -10.21
C ALA A 30 8.72 -15.76 -10.09
N LEU A 31 9.41 -15.50 -11.20
CA LEU A 31 10.35 -14.38 -11.28
C LEU A 31 9.58 -13.05 -11.17
N LEU A 32 10.19 -12.09 -10.46
CA LEU A 32 9.65 -10.75 -10.31
C LEU A 32 9.35 -10.08 -11.67
N TYR A 33 10.22 -10.30 -12.67
CA TYR A 33 10.02 -9.82 -14.03
C TYR A 33 8.74 -10.37 -14.66
N ARG A 34 8.48 -11.68 -14.50
CA ARG A 34 7.28 -12.34 -15.04
C ARG A 34 6.01 -11.78 -14.40
N ILE A 35 6.03 -11.52 -13.10
CA ILE A 35 4.92 -10.89 -12.37
C ILE A 35 4.69 -9.46 -12.88
N ARG A 36 5.76 -8.66 -13.05
CA ARG A 36 5.65 -7.29 -13.59
C ARG A 36 5.02 -7.29 -14.98
N LYS A 37 5.54 -8.13 -15.89
CA LYS A 37 5.03 -8.19 -17.27
C LYS A 37 3.58 -8.64 -17.33
N LEU A 38 3.20 -9.64 -16.52
CA LEU A 38 1.82 -10.10 -16.47
C LEU A 38 0.89 -9.03 -15.89
N ARG A 39 1.33 -8.29 -14.85
CA ARG A 39 0.58 -7.16 -14.32
C ARG A 39 0.38 -6.04 -15.33
N GLU A 40 1.38 -5.73 -16.15
CA GLU A 40 1.26 -4.75 -17.23
C GLU A 40 0.26 -5.22 -18.29
N ASN A 41 0.40 -6.46 -18.77
CA ASN A 41 -0.49 -7.03 -19.79
C ASN A 41 -1.95 -7.12 -19.32
N LEU A 42 -2.17 -7.36 -18.02
CA LEU A 42 -3.51 -7.47 -17.42
C LEU A 42 -4.01 -6.15 -16.82
N GLY A 43 -3.25 -5.05 -16.90
CA GLY A 43 -3.65 -3.75 -16.37
C GLY A 43 -3.75 -3.66 -14.84
N LEU A 44 -3.09 -4.54 -14.09
CA LEU A 44 -3.22 -4.66 -12.64
C LEU A 44 -2.40 -3.60 -11.88
N ARG A 45 -3.10 -2.69 -11.20
CA ARG A 45 -2.53 -1.53 -10.48
C ARG A 45 -2.74 -1.64 -8.97
N CYS A 46 -1.73 -1.33 -8.17
CA CYS A 46 -1.93 -1.30 -6.72
C CYS A 46 -2.91 -0.20 -6.31
N LYS A 47 -3.89 -0.53 -5.47
CA LYS A 47 -4.71 0.46 -4.77
C LYS A 47 -3.85 1.16 -3.73
N GLN A 48 -3.60 2.45 -3.94
CA GLN A 48 -2.96 3.29 -2.94
C GLN A 48 -3.96 3.65 -1.84
N LYS A 49 -3.52 3.58 -0.58
CA LYS A 49 -4.31 4.12 0.54
C LYS A 49 -4.44 5.63 0.36
N ARG A 50 -5.67 6.15 0.42
CA ARG A 50 -5.89 7.61 0.42
C ARG A 50 -5.23 8.19 1.67
N LYS A 51 -4.51 9.29 1.52
CA LYS A 51 -3.95 10.03 2.67
C LYS A 51 -5.11 10.48 3.55
N PHE A 52 -4.98 10.28 4.86
CA PHE A 52 -5.94 10.80 5.82
C PHE A 52 -5.91 12.33 5.76
N LYS A 53 -7.07 12.95 5.54
CA LYS A 53 -7.19 14.40 5.67
C LYS A 53 -7.34 14.68 7.17
N VAL A 54 -6.37 15.36 7.77
CA VAL A 54 -6.43 15.78 9.17
C VAL A 54 -7.71 16.59 9.38
N THR A 55 -8.56 16.16 10.32
CA THR A 55 -9.84 16.82 10.67
C THR A 55 -9.80 17.60 11.97
N THR A 56 -8.64 17.73 12.61
CA THR A 56 -8.50 18.55 13.81
C THR A 56 -8.19 19.98 13.43
N ASP A 57 -9.23 20.74 13.10
CA ASP A 57 -9.22 22.19 13.34
C ASP A 57 -9.67 22.39 14.79
N SER A 58 -8.80 22.05 15.74
CA SER A 58 -9.04 22.38 17.14
C SER A 58 -8.81 23.89 17.28
N GLY A 59 -9.86 24.68 17.02
CA GLY A 59 -9.92 26.12 17.28
C GLY A 59 -9.80 26.42 18.77
N HIS A 60 -8.64 26.11 19.35
CA HIS A 60 -8.36 26.31 20.76
C HIS A 60 -7.95 27.77 20.99
N ILE A 61 -8.95 28.63 21.16
CA ILE A 61 -8.77 30.01 21.63
C ILE A 61 -8.64 29.94 23.17
N GLY A 62 -7.47 29.57 23.67
CA GLY A 62 -7.24 29.50 25.13
C GLY A 62 -5.91 28.84 25.43
N GLY A 63 -4.90 29.64 25.79
CA GLY A 63 -3.49 29.28 25.74
C GLY A 63 -2.92 28.56 26.97
N CYS A 64 -1.62 28.29 26.92
CA CYS A 64 -0.78 28.18 28.11
C CYS A 64 0.64 28.70 27.80
N ALA A 65 0.96 29.81 28.47
CA ALA A 65 2.23 30.44 28.84
C ALA A 65 3.48 30.33 27.95
N LYS A 66 4.02 31.52 27.62
CA LYS A 66 5.40 31.73 27.19
C LYS A 66 6.37 31.37 28.32
N SER A 67 7.50 30.76 27.97
CA SER A 67 8.73 30.90 28.75
C SER A 67 9.68 31.80 27.97
N ALA A 68 10.01 32.93 28.59
CA ALA A 68 11.12 33.79 28.23
C ALA A 68 12.43 33.07 28.52
N GLU A 69 13.51 33.40 27.81
CA GLU A 69 14.82 33.64 28.42
C GLU A 69 15.72 34.39 27.41
N THR A 70 16.41 35.38 28.00
CA THR A 70 17.37 36.43 27.59
C THR A 70 17.79 36.59 26.14
#